data_AF-A0A2M7CGF1-F1
#
_entry.id   AF-A0A2M7CGF1-F1
#
_cell.length_a   1.000
_cell.length_b   1.000
_cell.length_c   1.000
_cell.angle_alpha   90.00
_cell.angle_beta   90.00
_cell.angle_gamma   90.00
#
_symmetry.space_group_name_H-M   'P 1'
#
loop_
_entity.id
_entity.type
_entity.pdbx_description
1 polymer ?
#
loop_
_entity_poly.entity_id
_entity_poly.type
_entity_poly.pdbx_seq_one_letter_code
_entity_poly.pdbx_strand_id
1 'polypeptide(L)'
;MLIKKYQIRIVLSDCNPSSQKVNAMVDLSEDISEMLPYLNTALKGLHYFEEEKILTVKRRGRLITFRPRQIALTKYLYLQTDFKAP
;
A
#
# COMPACT_ATOMS: atom_id res chain seq x y z
N MET A 1 16.50 3.11 -4.90
CA MET A 1 16.44 2.48 -3.57
C MET A 1 15.89 1.08 -3.72
N LEU A 2 16.44 0.11 -2.98
CA LEU A 2 16.00 -1.29 -2.98
C LEU A 2 15.48 -1.62 -1.58
N ILE A 3 14.24 -2.10 -1.47
CA ILE A 3 13.67 -2.59 -0.20
C ILE A 3 14.18 -4.01 0.02
N LYS A 4 14.94 -4.23 1.10
CA LYS A 4 15.57 -5.52 1.36
C LYS A 4 14.63 -6.49 2.05
N LYS A 5 13.77 -5.98 2.94
CA LYS A 5 12.81 -6.81 3.68
C LYS A 5 11.47 -6.10 3.81
N TYR A 6 10.41 -6.87 3.68
CA TYR A 6 9.05 -6.42 3.93
C TYR A 6 8.23 -7.58 4.49
N GLN A 7 7.19 -7.23 5.25
CA GLN A 7 6.21 -8.18 5.76
C GLN A 7 4.82 -7.78 5.26
N ILE A 8 4.07 -8.74 4.71
CA ILE A 8 2.69 -8.52 4.27
C ILE A 8 1.76 -9.12 5.32
N ARG A 9 0.78 -8.34 5.77
CA ARG A 9 -0.32 -8.76 6.65
C ARG A 9 -1.64 -8.55 5.93
N ILE A 10 -2.45 -9.59 5.85
CA ILE A 10 -3.82 -9.48 5.36
C ILE A 10 -4.71 -9.06 6.52
N VAL A 11 -5.47 -7.99 6.33
CA VAL A 11 -6.33 -7.39 7.36
C VAL A 11 -7.76 -7.41 6.87
N LEU A 12 -8.65 -8.04 7.66
CA LEU A 12 -10.09 -7.98 7.39
C LEU A 12 -10.58 -6.55 7.59
N SER A 13 -11.53 -6.12 6.75
CA SER A 13 -12.11 -4.79 6.93
C SER A 13 -13.13 -4.85 8.06
N ASP A 14 -12.83 -4.21 9.20
CA ASP A 14 -13.71 -4.20 10.39
C ASP A 14 -15.13 -3.68 10.08
N CYS A 15 -15.26 -2.81 9.07
CA CYS A 15 -16.52 -2.19 8.69
C CYS A 15 -17.50 -3.15 7.96
N ASN A 16 -17.00 -4.24 7.35
CA ASN A 16 -17.86 -5.24 6.73
C ASN A 16 -17.23 -6.64 6.83
N PRO A 17 -17.48 -7.36 7.94
CA PRO A 17 -16.91 -8.69 8.15
C PRO A 17 -17.42 -9.75 7.15
N SER A 18 -18.55 -9.51 6.49
CA SER A 18 -19.08 -10.37 5.41
C SER A 18 -18.47 -10.07 4.04
N SER A 19 -17.59 -9.06 3.93
CA SER A 19 -16.91 -8.72 2.69
C SER A 19 -15.88 -9.79 2.33
N GLN A 20 -15.99 -10.35 1.12
CA GLN A 20 -14.93 -11.18 0.51
C GLN A 20 -13.66 -10.39 0.15
N LYS A 21 -13.65 -9.07 0.38
CA LYS A 21 -12.53 -8.17 0.14
C LYS A 21 -11.76 -7.93 1.43
N VAL A 22 -10.45 -8.12 1.36
CA VAL A 22 -9.49 -7.86 2.41
C VAL A 22 -8.65 -6.63 2.08
N ASN A 23 -8.07 -6.03 3.11
CA ASN A 23 -6.99 -5.08 2.96
C ASN A 23 -5.67 -5.83 3.15
N ALA A 24 -4.58 -5.26 2.63
CA ALA A 24 -3.25 -5.74 2.93
C ALA A 24 -2.41 -4.58 3.46
N MET A 25 -1.60 -4.87 4.46
CA MET A 25 -0.62 -3.96 5.03
C MET A 25 0.76 -4.52 4.75
N VAL A 26 1.63 -3.72 4.14
CA VAL A 26 3.02 -4.07 3.88
C VAL A 26 3.89 -3.23 4.79
N ASP A 27 4.50 -3.84 5.79
CA ASP A 27 5.46 -3.19 6.66
C ASP A 27 6.86 -3.30 6.05
N LEU A 28 7.59 -2.19 5.98
CA LEU A 28 8.88 -2.07 5.32
C LEU A 28 10.00 -1.95 6.36
N SER A 29 11.13 -2.61 6.13
CA SER A 29 12.30 -2.41 7.01
C SER A 29 12.97 -1.05 6.81
N GLU A 30 12.90 -0.51 5.60
CA GLU A 30 13.49 0.77 5.22
C GLU A 30 12.47 1.91 5.20
N ASP A 31 12.97 3.12 5.41
CA ASP A 31 12.20 4.35 5.28
C ASP A 31 12.20 4.82 3.82
N ILE A 32 11.01 4.95 3.23
CA ILE A 32 10.79 5.39 1.84
C ILE A 32 10.33 6.86 1.73
N SER A 33 10.34 7.63 2.82
CA SER A 33 9.83 9.01 2.85
C SER A 33 10.46 9.90 1.79
N GLU A 34 11.77 9.80 1.58
CA GLU A 34 12.52 10.56 0.56
C GLU A 34 12.08 10.21 -0.87
N MET A 35 11.53 9.01 -1.09
CA MET A 35 11.03 8.60 -2.40
C MET A 35 9.61 9.06 -2.70
N LEU A 36 8.83 9.43 -1.68
CA LEU A 36 7.41 9.74 -1.87
C LEU A 36 7.16 10.92 -2.81
N PRO A 37 7.94 12.03 -2.79
CA PRO A 37 7.79 13.10 -3.79
C PRO A 37 7.98 12.59 -5.22
N TYR A 38 8.98 11.73 -5.45
CA TYR A 38 9.26 11.15 -6.77
C TYR A 38 8.18 10.16 -7.20
N LEU A 39 7.66 9.36 -6.26
CA LEU A 39 6.54 8.46 -6.54
C LEU A 39 5.26 9.24 -6.85
N ASN A 40 5.02 10.38 -6.19
CA ASN A 40 3.88 11.23 -6.44
C ASN A 40 3.87 11.74 -7.89
N THR A 41 5.02 12.21 -8.39
CA THR A 41 5.15 12.69 -9.77
C THR A 41 5.02 11.55 -10.79
N ALA A 42 5.66 10.40 -10.55
CA ALA A 42 5.62 9.26 -11.46
C ALA A 42 4.24 8.57 -11.53
N LEU A 43 3.57 8.41 -10.39
CA LEU A 43 2.30 7.70 -10.29
C LEU A 43 1.09 8.61 -10.50
N LYS A 44 1.30 9.92 -10.61
CA LYS A 44 0.25 10.95 -10.63
C LYS A 44 -0.68 10.75 -9.44
N GLY A 45 -0.12 10.94 -8.24
CA GLY A 45 -0.78 10.64 -6.98
C GLY A 45 -2.18 11.25 -6.88
N LEU A 46 -3.10 10.54 -6.22
CA LEU A 46 -4.43 11.06 -5.96
C LEU A 46 -4.37 12.16 -4.89
N HIS A 47 -3.65 11.88 -3.81
CA HIS A 47 -3.38 12.82 -2.73
C HIS A 47 -1.95 12.63 -2.24
N TYR A 48 -1.24 13.73 -2.01
CA TYR A 48 0.07 13.71 -1.40
C TYR A 48 0.13 14.76 -0.29
N PHE A 49 0.42 14.30 0.92
CA PHE A 49 0.54 15.09 2.13
C PHE A 49 2.03 15.12 2.52
N GLU A 50 2.69 16.24 2.22
CA GLU A 50 4.14 16.39 2.36
C GLU A 50 4.59 16.36 3.83
N GLU A 51 3.84 16.98 4.73
CA GLU A 51 4.20 17.06 6.16
C GLU A 51 4.15 15.68 6.83
N GLU A 52 3.09 14.91 6.56
CA GLU A 52 2.89 13.57 7.10
C GLU A 52 3.61 12.48 6.30
N LYS A 53 4.20 12.84 5.15
CA LYS A 53 4.84 11.91 4.21
C LYS A 53 3.87 10.79 3.81
N ILE A 54 2.69 11.17 3.34
CA ILE A 54 1.64 10.23 2.91
C ILE A 54 1.32 10.46 1.44
N LEU A 55 1.51 9.42 0.63
CA LEU A 55 1.07 9.41 -0.77
C LEU A 55 -0.06 8.39 -0.92
N THR A 56 -1.23 8.81 -1.38
CA THR A 56 -2.31 7.90 -1.77
C THR A 56 -2.52 7.96 -3.27
N VAL A 57 -2.58 6.80 -3.91
CA VAL A 57 -2.87 6.66 -5.34
C VAL A 57 -4.06 5.74 -5.54
N LYS A 58 -4.82 5.97 -6.62
CA LYS A 58 -5.91 5.09 -7.03
C LYS A 58 -5.51 4.32 -8.27
N ARG A 59 -5.43 2.99 -8.17
CA ARG A 59 -5.08 2.11 -9.29
C ARG A 59 -6.09 0.97 -9.38
N ARG A 60 -6.68 0.79 -10.57
CA ARG A 60 -7.70 -0.26 -10.83
C ARG A 60 -8.83 -0.29 -9.79
N GLY A 61 -9.32 0.88 -9.38
CA GLY A 61 -10.39 1.02 -8.39
C GLY A 61 -10.01 0.76 -6.93
N ARG A 62 -8.71 0.54 -6.65
CA ARG A 62 -8.16 0.30 -5.31
C ARG A 62 -7.31 1.49 -4.88
N LEU A 63 -7.35 1.81 -3.59
CA LEU A 63 -6.44 2.79 -2.99
C LEU A 63 -5.18 2.07 -2.51
N ILE A 64 -4.04 2.68 -2.82
CA ILE A 64 -2.72 2.31 -2.35
C ILE A 64 -2.17 3.52 -1.62
N THR A 65 -1.91 3.39 -0.33
CA THR A 65 -1.39 4.47 0.51
C THR A 65 0.01 4.12 0.97
N PHE A 66 0.99 4.93 0.57
CA PHE A 66 2.38 4.85 0.97
C PHE A 66 2.62 5.77 2.17
N ARG A 67 3.29 5.23 3.17
CA ARG A 67 3.82 5.89 4.36
C ARG A 67 5.31 5.56 4.47
N PRO A 68 6.10 6.28 5.29
CA PRO A 68 7.56 6.09 5.37
C PRO A 68 7.99 4.64 5.55
N ARG A 69 7.29 3.83 6.35
CA ARG A 69 7.64 2.41 6.60
C ARG A 69 6.49 1.44 6.36
N GLN A 70 5.47 1.86 5.63
CA GLN A 70 4.28 1.04 5.44
C GLN A 70 3.55 1.37 4.14
N ILE A 71 2.97 0.34 3.51
CA ILE A 71 2.08 0.50 2.35
C ILE A 71 0.75 -0.19 2.66
N ALA A 72 -0.34 0.56 2.62
CA ALA A 72 -1.69 0.04 2.77
C ALA A 72 -2.36 -0.16 1.40
N LEU A 73 -2.95 -1.32 1.21
CA LEU A 73 -3.70 -1.71 0.02
C LEU A 73 -5.14 -2.01 0.40
N THR A 74 -6.09 -1.43 -0.32
CA THR A 74 -7.52 -1.66 -0.08
C THR A 74 -8.15 -2.59 -1.11
N LYS A 75 -9.18 -3.32 -0.69
CA LYS A 75 -10.10 -4.07 -1.57
C LYS A 75 -9.43 -5.14 -2.45
N TYR A 76 -8.55 -5.96 -1.87
CA TYR A 76 -8.04 -7.19 -2.49
C TYR A 76 -9.04 -8.34 -2.33
N LEU A 77 -9.15 -9.22 -3.33
CA LEU A 77 -9.97 -10.44 -3.25
C LEU A 77 -9.14 -11.55 -2.62
N TYR A 78 -9.72 -12.29 -1.67
CA TYR A 78 -9.07 -13.39 -0.94
C TYR A 78 -8.57 -14.53 -1.86
N LEU A 79 -9.16 -14.69 -3.04
CA LEU A 79 -8.92 -15.82 -3.96
C LEU A 79 -7.92 -15.52 -5.11
N GLN A 80 -7.11 -14.45 -5.02
CA GLN A 80 -6.15 -14.10 -6.09
C GLN A 80 -4.71 -13.89 -5.62
N THR A 81 -4.37 -14.24 -4.37
CA THR A 81 -2.98 -14.19 -3.91
C THR A 81 -2.22 -15.46 -4.29
N ASP A 82 -2.09 -15.73 -5.59
CA ASP A 82 -0.91 -16.40 -6.12
C ASP A 82 0.23 -15.38 -6.12
N PHE A 83 0.73 -15.05 -4.93
CA PHE A 83 1.98 -14.31 -4.81
C PHE A 83 3.10 -15.31 -5.11
N LYS A 84 3.32 -15.57 -6.40
CA LYS A 84 4.48 -16.33 -6.86
C LYS A 84 5.70 -15.46 -6.56
N ALA A 85 6.36 -15.76 -5.43
CA ALA A 85 7.66 -15.18 -5.12
C ALA A 85 8.64 -15.52 -6.27
N PRO A 86 9.57 -14.61 -6.61
CA PRO A 86 10.63 -14.88 -7.58
C PRO A 86 11.52 -16.04 -7.13
#